data_AF-A0A087RU18-F1
#
_entry.id   AF-A0A087RU18-F1
#
_cell.length_a   1.000
_cell.length_b   1.000
_cell.length_c   1.000
_cell.angle_alpha   90.00
_cell.angle_beta   90.00
_cell.angle_gamma   90.00
#
_symmetry.space_group_name_H-M   'P 1'
#
loop_
_entity.id
_entity.type
_entity.pdbx_description
1 polymer ?
#
loop_
_entity_poly.entity_id
_entity_poly.type
_entity_poly.pdbx_seq_one_letter_code
_entity_poly.pdbx_strand_id
1 'polypeptide(L)'
;MKTKYKILIIVACIVIFGAYAIIISYAQGPDDIFNIAMIFYFPGIMMQLIVNEGNGIICVDACGPCSSWGPYHVLVNGTCVLPDQIPKSKSLEQYSSEIAQINEKSKKYHLIDDVQKFNASKKLMQKTLKEIISNYMGLEIGHVELLEGYYPFQNATFWEKRFDLEPLSVCDFEQKIPLHMTIISQTENFKMFTKKYAPYKLELSIQDERTHQSNVHYGLIATNDKNQRASTYFHINSCTGEITDKEPYFLHCFDEDSDYRFVTFNHDDIISSYSNDHFCKIELDPWRQSLYDYSKTIQQKQRQLERESMEGTIDAESQWRFFSEMNKQGDLGNLISYMIHYDFDEQSLQEKIEQYELQYGSLPEEFLELMEKRK
;
A
#
# COMPACT_ATOMS: atom_id res chain seq x y z
N MET A 1 -31.20 -40.46 -45.95
CA MET A 1 -30.37 -39.36 -45.39
C MET A 1 -31.15 -38.31 -44.58
N LYS A 2 -32.44 -38.03 -44.79
CA LYS A 2 -33.13 -36.89 -44.15
C LYS A 2 -33.50 -37.02 -42.65
N THR A 3 -33.57 -38.23 -42.09
CA THR A 3 -34.06 -38.43 -40.70
C THR A 3 -32.98 -38.30 -39.62
N LYS A 4 -31.74 -38.73 -39.91
CA LYS A 4 -30.61 -38.64 -38.94
C LYS A 4 -30.19 -37.19 -38.66
N TYR A 5 -30.18 -36.34 -39.68
CA TYR A 5 -29.87 -34.91 -39.50
C TYR A 5 -30.94 -34.18 -38.70
N LYS A 6 -32.22 -34.54 -38.83
CA LYS A 6 -33.30 -33.94 -38.02
C LYS A 6 -33.14 -34.27 -36.53
N ILE A 7 -32.78 -35.50 -36.20
CA ILE A 7 -32.56 -35.92 -34.80
C ILE A 7 -31.33 -35.19 -34.22
N LEU A 8 -30.23 -35.10 -34.97
CA LEU A 8 -29.03 -34.38 -34.53
C LEU A 8 -29.29 -32.88 -34.31
N ILE A 9 -30.08 -32.24 -35.17
CA ILE A 9 -30.45 -30.83 -35.00
C ILE A 9 -31.33 -30.65 -33.76
N ILE A 10 -32.30 -31.52 -33.53
CA ILE A 10 -33.17 -31.44 -32.33
C ILE A 10 -32.34 -31.61 -31.05
N VAL A 11 -31.42 -32.58 -31.01
CA VAL A 11 -30.55 -32.80 -29.86
C VAL A 11 -29.61 -31.62 -29.63
N ALA A 12 -29.02 -31.07 -30.69
CA ALA A 12 -28.17 -29.87 -30.58
C ALA A 12 -28.95 -28.66 -30.08
N CYS A 13 -30.18 -28.44 -30.55
CA CYS A 13 -31.04 -27.38 -30.06
C CYS A 13 -31.37 -27.56 -28.58
N ILE A 14 -31.70 -28.79 -28.12
CA ILE A 14 -31.99 -29.05 -26.70
C ILE A 14 -30.77 -28.75 -25.82
N VAL A 15 -29.57 -29.12 -26.25
CA VAL A 15 -28.33 -28.86 -25.50
C VAL A 15 -28.05 -27.35 -25.44
N ILE A 16 -28.23 -26.63 -26.54
CA ILE A 16 -28.03 -25.17 -26.58
C ILE A 16 -29.06 -24.46 -25.69
N PHE A 17 -30.34 -24.82 -25.77
CA PHE A 17 -31.38 -24.24 -24.92
C PHE A 17 -31.17 -24.57 -23.43
N GLY A 18 -30.73 -25.79 -23.11
CA GLY A 18 -30.40 -26.19 -21.74
C GLY A 18 -29.23 -25.40 -21.16
N ALA A 19 -28.15 -25.25 -21.92
CA ALA A 19 -26.99 -24.46 -21.51
C ALA A 19 -27.32 -22.96 -21.39
N TYR A 20 -28.13 -22.44 -22.31
CA TYR A 20 -28.53 -21.04 -22.33
C TYR A 20 -29.50 -20.68 -21.18
N ALA A 21 -30.37 -21.61 -20.76
CA ALA A 21 -31.22 -21.41 -19.59
C ALA A 21 -30.42 -21.23 -18.29
N ILE A 22 -29.27 -21.91 -18.16
CA ILE A 22 -28.36 -21.75 -17.02
C ILE A 22 -27.68 -20.38 -17.07
N ILE A 23 -27.28 -19.90 -18.24
CA ILE A 23 -26.67 -18.57 -18.41
C ILE A 23 -27.63 -17.46 -17.99
N ILE A 24 -28.92 -17.56 -18.36
CA ILE A 24 -29.95 -16.58 -17.98
C ILE A 24 -30.10 -16.48 -16.44
N SER A 25 -29.97 -17.58 -15.70
CA SER A 25 -30.04 -17.55 -14.23
C SER A 25 -28.86 -16.83 -13.55
N TYR A 26 -27.78 -16.52 -14.27
CA TYR A 26 -26.61 -15.79 -13.76
C TYR A 26 -26.37 -14.43 -14.45
N ALA A 27 -27.19 -14.06 -15.44
CA ALA A 27 -27.06 -12.78 -16.13
C ALA A 27 -27.49 -11.62 -15.23
N GLN A 28 -26.68 -10.55 -15.17
CA GLN A 28 -26.95 -9.38 -14.33
C GLN A 28 -27.66 -8.25 -15.09
N GLY A 29 -27.72 -8.34 -16.42
CA GLY A 29 -28.44 -7.39 -17.28
C GLY A 29 -28.86 -8.01 -18.63
N PRO A 30 -29.70 -7.29 -19.41
CA PRO A 30 -30.20 -7.79 -20.69
C PRO A 30 -29.11 -7.97 -21.76
N ASP A 31 -28.03 -7.18 -21.70
CA ASP A 31 -26.93 -7.25 -22.68
C ASP A 31 -26.12 -8.55 -22.57
N ASP A 32 -26.04 -9.15 -21.38
CA ASP A 32 -25.38 -10.45 -21.16
C ASP A 32 -26.14 -11.60 -21.82
N ILE A 33 -27.47 -11.49 -21.90
CA ILE A 33 -28.32 -12.51 -22.51
C ILE A 33 -28.09 -12.51 -24.03
N PHE A 34 -27.98 -11.36 -24.68
CA PHE A 34 -27.89 -11.29 -26.15
C PHE A 34 -26.48 -11.56 -26.73
N ASN A 35 -25.46 -11.79 -25.91
CA ASN A 35 -24.11 -12.05 -26.39
C ASN A 35 -23.85 -13.53 -26.74
N ILE A 36 -24.04 -13.87 -28.02
CA ILE A 36 -23.87 -15.22 -28.58
C ILE A 36 -22.43 -15.76 -28.42
N ALA A 37 -21.43 -14.91 -28.20
CA ALA A 37 -20.04 -15.33 -28.03
C ALA A 37 -19.83 -16.22 -26.77
N MET A 38 -20.67 -16.08 -25.74
CA MET A 38 -20.57 -16.91 -24.53
C MET A 38 -20.86 -18.40 -24.78
N ILE A 39 -21.64 -18.74 -25.80
CA ILE A 39 -21.98 -20.13 -26.13
C ILE A 39 -20.74 -20.91 -26.60
N PHE A 40 -19.74 -20.23 -27.18
CA PHE A 40 -18.50 -20.85 -27.65
C PHE A 40 -17.40 -20.96 -26.56
N TYR A 41 -17.50 -20.20 -25.46
CA TYR A 41 -16.59 -20.32 -24.33
C TYR A 41 -16.86 -21.57 -23.48
N PHE A 42 -18.13 -21.99 -23.41
CA PHE A 42 -18.56 -23.06 -22.52
C PHE A 42 -17.94 -24.44 -22.84
N PRO A 43 -17.80 -24.88 -24.11
CA PRO A 43 -17.12 -26.13 -24.43
C PRO A 43 -15.62 -26.12 -24.08
N GLY A 44 -14.97 -24.96 -24.19
CA GLY A 44 -13.56 -24.79 -23.82
C GLY A 44 -13.34 -24.93 -22.33
N ILE A 45 -14.22 -24.33 -21.52
CA ILE A 45 -14.23 -24.42 -20.06
C ILE A 45 -14.58 -25.86 -19.62
N MET A 46 -15.55 -26.50 -20.26
CA MET A 46 -15.94 -27.89 -19.96
C MET A 46 -14.86 -28.93 -20.30
N MET A 47 -14.10 -28.77 -21.39
CA MET A 47 -12.96 -29.66 -21.68
C MET A 47 -11.82 -29.50 -20.67
N GLN A 48 -11.58 -28.29 -20.16
CA GLN A 48 -10.61 -28.06 -19.07
C GLN A 48 -11.10 -28.62 -17.73
N LEU A 49 -12.41 -28.67 -17.49
CA LEU A 49 -13.01 -29.25 -16.28
C LEU A 49 -13.00 -30.79 -16.25
N ILE A 50 -13.05 -31.46 -17.40
CA ILE A 50 -13.09 -32.94 -17.48
C ILE A 50 -11.68 -33.56 -17.44
N VAL A 51 -10.63 -32.85 -17.84
CA VAL A 51 -9.24 -33.37 -17.84
C VAL A 51 -8.60 -33.34 -16.45
N ASN A 52 -9.21 -32.66 -15.47
CA ASN A 52 -8.73 -32.56 -14.09
C ASN A 52 -9.76 -33.10 -13.08
N GLU A 53 -10.01 -34.41 -13.12
CA GLU A 53 -10.76 -35.07 -12.04
C GLU A 53 -9.90 -35.21 -10.78
N GLY A 54 -10.22 -34.40 -9.75
CA GLY A 54 -9.72 -34.58 -8.39
C GLY A 54 -9.72 -33.30 -7.55
N ASN A 55 -10.88 -32.93 -6.99
CA ASN A 55 -11.08 -31.87 -5.99
C ASN A 55 -10.74 -30.44 -6.46
N GLY A 56 -11.66 -29.88 -7.25
CA GLY A 56 -11.56 -28.53 -7.80
C GLY A 56 -11.58 -27.41 -6.77
N ILE A 57 -10.48 -26.64 -6.76
CA ILE A 57 -10.44 -25.18 -6.85
C ILE A 57 -9.32 -24.85 -7.86
N ILE A 58 -9.63 -24.11 -8.92
CA ILE A 58 -8.63 -23.62 -9.89
C ILE A 58 -8.14 -22.26 -9.36
N CYS A 59 -6.91 -22.18 -8.83
CA CYS A 59 -6.22 -20.88 -8.70
C CYS A 59 -5.55 -20.60 -10.03
N VAL A 60 -5.83 -19.43 -10.62
CA VAL A 60 -5.12 -19.00 -11.82
C VAL A 60 -3.84 -18.23 -11.46
N ASP A 61 -3.78 -17.60 -10.27
CA ASP A 61 -2.60 -16.88 -9.78
C ASP A 61 -2.39 -17.14 -8.27
N ALA A 62 -1.19 -17.64 -7.94
CA ALA A 62 -0.64 -17.87 -6.58
C ALA A 62 -1.59 -18.45 -5.50
N CYS A 63 -1.72 -19.77 -5.44
CA CYS A 63 -2.33 -20.44 -4.29
C CYS A 63 -1.43 -20.31 -3.04
N GLY A 64 -1.73 -19.36 -2.15
CA GLY A 64 -1.26 -19.43 -0.75
C GLY A 64 -1.79 -20.70 -0.05
N PRO A 65 -1.23 -21.11 1.10
CA PRO A 65 -1.58 -22.35 1.80
C PRO A 65 -3.06 -22.47 2.20
N CYS A 66 -3.83 -21.37 2.18
CA CYS A 66 -5.25 -21.32 2.49
C CYS A 66 -6.19 -20.98 1.33
N SER A 67 -5.66 -20.94 0.11
CA SER A 67 -6.40 -20.64 -1.12
C SER A 67 -7.63 -21.53 -1.35
N SER A 68 -7.58 -22.79 -0.93
CA SER A 68 -8.69 -23.74 -1.08
C SER A 68 -9.87 -23.48 -0.13
N TRP A 69 -9.73 -22.57 0.82
CA TRP A 69 -10.78 -22.25 1.81
C TRP A 69 -11.58 -21.00 1.43
N GLY A 70 -11.13 -20.25 0.42
CA GLY A 70 -11.76 -19.03 -0.08
C GLY A 70 -10.88 -17.79 0.16
N PRO A 71 -11.18 -16.68 -0.53
CA PRO A 71 -10.28 -15.52 -0.64
C PRO A 71 -10.04 -14.76 0.67
N TYR A 72 -10.80 -15.07 1.72
CA TYR A 72 -10.75 -14.40 3.02
C TYR A 72 -10.11 -15.25 4.12
N HIS A 73 -9.61 -16.45 3.82
CA HIS A 73 -8.98 -17.31 4.81
C HIS A 73 -7.48 -17.06 4.91
N VAL A 74 -6.99 -16.96 6.14
CA VAL A 74 -5.56 -16.76 6.45
C VAL A 74 -5.00 -18.00 7.14
N LEU A 75 -3.70 -18.26 6.95
CA LEU A 75 -3.01 -19.35 7.63
C LEU A 75 -2.61 -18.90 9.04
N VAL A 76 -3.11 -19.61 10.05
CA VAL A 76 -2.74 -19.39 11.46
C VAL A 76 -2.39 -20.73 12.08
N ASN A 77 -1.16 -20.89 12.58
CA ASN A 77 -0.68 -22.14 13.19
C ASN A 77 -0.91 -23.39 12.31
N GLY A 78 -0.73 -23.26 10.99
CA GLY A 78 -0.93 -24.35 10.04
C GLY A 78 -2.39 -24.67 9.69
N THR A 79 -3.35 -23.87 10.18
CA THR A 79 -4.79 -24.05 9.90
C THR A 79 -5.35 -22.82 9.20
N CYS A 80 -6.25 -23.03 8.23
CA CYS A 80 -6.90 -21.96 7.48
C CYS A 80 -8.20 -21.54 8.15
N VAL A 81 -8.28 -20.29 8.57
CA VAL A 81 -9.43 -19.76 9.33
C VAL A 81 -9.86 -18.41 8.77
N LEU A 82 -11.15 -18.08 8.92
CA LEU A 82 -11.61 -16.70 8.73
C LEU A 82 -11.07 -15.82 9.88
N PRO A 83 -10.70 -14.55 9.63
CA PRO A 83 -10.13 -13.67 10.65
C PRO A 83 -11.00 -13.50 11.91
N ASP A 84 -12.32 -13.59 11.78
CA ASP A 84 -13.28 -13.52 12.89
C ASP A 84 -13.37 -14.82 13.72
N GLN A 85 -12.85 -15.93 13.18
CA GLN A 85 -12.78 -17.23 13.85
C GLN A 85 -11.49 -17.44 14.63
N ILE A 86 -10.51 -16.53 14.49
CA ILE A 86 -9.27 -16.57 15.29
C ILE A 86 -9.66 -16.36 16.76
N PRO A 87 -9.47 -17.34 17.65
CA PRO A 87 -9.81 -17.19 19.06
C PRO A 87 -9.00 -16.05 19.65
N LYS A 88 -9.66 -14.93 19.95
CA LYS A 88 -9.01 -13.78 20.58
C LYS A 88 -8.57 -14.18 21.97
N SER A 89 -7.27 -14.15 22.23
CA SER A 89 -6.74 -14.52 23.54
C SER A 89 -7.10 -13.52 24.64
N LYS A 90 -7.38 -12.26 24.27
CA LYS A 90 -7.81 -11.15 25.17
C LYS A 90 -8.75 -10.19 24.43
N SER A 91 -9.58 -9.47 25.19
CA SER A 91 -10.43 -8.40 24.64
C SER A 91 -9.61 -7.16 24.24
N LEU A 92 -10.21 -6.25 23.47
CA LEU A 92 -9.56 -4.98 23.09
C LEU A 92 -9.19 -4.17 24.33
N GLU A 93 -10.09 -4.06 25.30
CA GLU A 93 -9.92 -3.28 26.53
C GLU A 93 -8.77 -3.82 27.39
N GLN A 94 -8.61 -5.14 27.43
CA GLN A 94 -7.49 -5.79 28.11
C GLN A 94 -6.16 -5.41 27.44
N TYR A 95 -6.08 -5.47 26.11
CA TYR A 95 -4.90 -5.07 25.37
C TYR A 95 -4.60 -3.57 25.50
N SER A 96 -5.63 -2.72 25.45
CA SER A 96 -5.51 -1.28 25.66
C SER A 96 -4.88 -0.96 27.01
N SER A 97 -5.38 -1.59 28.07
CA SER A 97 -4.88 -1.42 29.43
C SER A 97 -3.43 -1.90 29.57
N GLU A 98 -3.11 -3.06 28.97
CA GLU A 98 -1.76 -3.64 29.01
C GLU A 98 -0.73 -2.77 28.28
N ILE A 99 -1.05 -2.29 27.07
CA ILE A 99 -0.18 -1.39 26.31
C ILE A 99 0.09 -0.11 27.09
N ALA A 100 -0.93 0.53 27.67
CA ALA A 100 -0.70 1.74 28.48
C ALA A 100 0.24 1.49 29.65
N GLN A 101 0.06 0.39 30.38
CA GLN A 101 0.94 0.05 31.50
C GLN A 101 2.38 -0.22 31.06
N ILE A 102 2.58 -0.87 29.92
CA ILE A 102 3.92 -1.10 29.36
C ILE A 102 4.53 0.23 28.93
N ASN A 103 3.77 1.10 28.26
CA ASN A 103 4.25 2.41 27.83
C ASN A 103 4.67 3.30 29.02
N GLU A 104 3.87 3.34 30.10
CA GLU A 104 4.21 4.07 31.33
C GLU A 104 5.51 3.57 31.97
N LYS A 105 5.70 2.25 32.02
CA LYS A 105 6.96 1.66 32.51
C LYS A 105 8.13 2.06 31.62
N SER A 106 7.97 1.99 30.30
CA SER A 106 9.00 2.39 29.35
C SER A 106 9.37 3.87 29.49
N LYS A 107 8.38 4.78 29.63
CA LYS A 107 8.61 6.20 29.94
C LYS A 107 9.41 6.37 31.22
N LYS A 108 9.01 5.70 32.30
CA LYS A 108 9.71 5.75 33.59
C LYS A 108 11.16 5.29 33.47
N TYR A 109 11.42 4.18 32.79
CA TYR A 109 12.79 3.65 32.64
C TYR A 109 13.65 4.51 31.73
N HIS A 110 13.07 5.07 30.67
CA HIS A 110 13.75 6.02 29.79
C HIS A 110 14.13 7.31 30.54
N LEU A 111 13.27 7.84 31.41
CA LEU A 111 13.55 9.09 32.15
C LEU A 111 14.68 8.97 33.18
N ILE A 112 15.00 7.75 33.63
CA ILE A 112 16.06 7.49 34.62
C ILE A 112 17.29 6.81 33.98
N ASP A 113 17.36 6.75 32.65
CA ASP A 113 18.41 6.10 31.87
C ASP A 113 18.66 4.61 32.25
N ASP A 114 17.63 3.90 32.71
CA ASP A 114 17.71 2.45 32.97
C ASP A 114 17.53 1.67 31.66
N VAL A 115 18.60 1.63 30.87
CA VAL A 115 18.63 1.03 29.53
C VAL A 115 18.20 -0.45 29.54
N GLN A 116 18.57 -1.21 30.57
CA GLN A 116 18.21 -2.63 30.65
C GLN A 116 16.71 -2.82 30.85
N LYS A 117 16.09 -2.10 31.80
CA LYS A 117 14.64 -2.19 32.02
C LYS A 117 13.85 -1.58 30.88
N PHE A 118 14.35 -0.51 30.27
CA PHE A 118 13.75 0.07 29.06
C PHE A 118 13.70 -0.95 27.93
N ASN A 119 14.82 -1.61 27.61
CA ASN A 119 14.88 -2.62 26.57
C ASN A 119 14.00 -3.84 26.85
N ALA A 120 13.91 -4.28 28.11
CA ALA A 120 12.99 -5.34 28.51
C ALA A 120 11.52 -4.95 28.30
N SER A 121 11.15 -3.71 28.69
CA SER A 121 9.81 -3.17 28.50
C SER A 121 9.45 -2.97 27.03
N LYS A 122 10.40 -2.50 26.20
CA LYS A 122 10.26 -2.40 24.74
C LYS A 122 10.00 -3.76 24.10
N LYS A 123 10.77 -4.80 24.48
CA LYS A 123 10.54 -6.18 24.01
C LYS A 123 9.16 -6.71 24.39
N LEU A 124 8.69 -6.39 25.60
CA LEU A 124 7.35 -6.76 26.03
C LEU A 124 6.29 -6.06 25.17
N MET A 125 6.43 -4.75 24.92
CA MET A 125 5.55 -4.01 24.01
C MET A 125 5.49 -4.66 22.62
N GLN A 126 6.63 -4.96 22.03
CA GLN A 126 6.71 -5.61 20.71
C GLN A 126 6.01 -6.97 20.71
N LYS A 127 6.17 -7.77 21.77
CA LYS A 127 5.47 -9.05 21.91
C LYS A 127 3.95 -8.86 21.99
N THR A 128 3.48 -7.96 22.84
CA THR A 128 2.05 -7.66 23.00
C THR A 128 1.43 -7.16 21.70
N LEU A 129 2.13 -6.28 20.96
CA LEU A 129 1.68 -5.79 19.65
C LEU A 129 1.57 -6.92 18.62
N LYS A 130 2.53 -7.85 18.57
CA LYS A 130 2.43 -9.04 17.69
C LYS A 130 1.20 -9.89 17.99
N GLU A 131 0.88 -10.09 19.27
CA GLU A 131 -0.33 -10.83 19.67
C GLU A 131 -1.60 -10.11 19.21
N ILE A 132 -1.66 -8.79 19.32
CA ILE A 132 -2.81 -7.99 18.86
C ILE A 132 -2.95 -8.10 17.34
N ILE A 133 -1.86 -7.95 16.59
CA ILE A 133 -1.87 -8.05 15.12
C ILE A 133 -2.38 -9.42 14.68
N SER A 134 -1.90 -10.50 15.30
CA SER A 134 -2.38 -11.84 15.01
C SER A 134 -3.88 -11.99 15.30
N ASN A 135 -4.36 -11.44 16.42
CA ASN A 135 -5.75 -11.58 16.86
C ASN A 135 -6.76 -10.68 16.13
N TYR A 136 -6.34 -9.49 15.68
CA TYR A 136 -7.25 -8.44 15.18
C TYR A 136 -7.00 -8.06 13.72
N MET A 137 -5.83 -8.38 13.19
CA MET A 137 -5.50 -8.18 11.77
C MET A 137 -5.38 -9.49 11.00
N GLY A 138 -5.31 -10.64 11.70
CA GLY A 138 -5.17 -11.95 11.07
C GLY A 138 -3.82 -12.15 10.38
N LEU A 139 -2.79 -11.44 10.82
CA LEU A 139 -1.45 -11.49 10.23
C LEU A 139 -0.43 -12.08 11.20
N GLU A 140 0.43 -12.94 10.67
CA GLU A 140 1.66 -13.32 11.36
C GLU A 140 2.76 -12.32 10.99
N ILE A 141 3.25 -11.58 11.99
CA ILE A 141 4.28 -10.56 11.81
C ILE A 141 5.59 -10.99 12.49
N GLY A 142 6.66 -11.03 11.70
CA GLY A 142 7.99 -11.43 12.15
C GLY A 142 8.64 -10.40 13.06
N HIS A 143 8.35 -9.10 12.87
CA HIS A 143 8.93 -8.02 13.65
C HIS A 143 7.99 -6.83 13.83
N VAL A 144 8.00 -6.21 15.02
CA VAL A 144 7.34 -4.92 15.26
C VAL A 144 8.42 -3.90 15.57
N GLU A 145 8.61 -2.95 14.68
CA GLU A 145 9.57 -1.88 14.81
C GLU A 145 8.99 -0.76 15.68
N LEU A 146 9.73 -0.40 16.72
CA LEU A 146 9.46 0.75 17.59
C LEU A 146 10.71 1.62 17.55
N LEU A 147 10.69 2.66 16.71
CA LEU A 147 11.86 3.50 16.43
C LEU A 147 12.27 4.35 17.63
N GLU A 148 13.58 4.58 17.76
CA GLU A 148 14.12 5.55 18.69
C GLU A 148 13.64 6.97 18.30
N GLY A 149 13.36 7.79 19.30
CA GLY A 149 12.73 9.11 19.11
C GLY A 149 11.21 9.08 19.00
N TYR A 150 10.62 7.94 18.61
CA TYR A 150 9.15 7.76 18.53
C TYR A 150 8.59 6.92 19.68
N TYR A 151 9.40 6.02 20.26
CA TYR A 151 9.05 5.21 21.42
C TYR A 151 10.02 5.47 22.59
N PRO A 152 9.55 5.61 23.85
CA PRO A 152 8.18 5.41 24.32
C PRO A 152 7.23 6.52 23.85
N PHE A 153 5.95 6.19 23.69
CA PHE A 153 4.96 7.16 23.19
C PHE A 153 4.74 8.25 24.23
N GLN A 154 4.94 9.50 23.83
CA GLN A 154 4.82 10.66 24.72
C GLN A 154 3.35 11.01 24.96
N ASN A 155 3.06 11.76 26.02
CA ASN A 155 1.69 12.17 26.29
C ASN A 155 1.27 13.37 25.43
N ALA A 156 -0.03 13.64 25.33
CA ALA A 156 -0.60 14.75 24.59
C ALA A 156 0.00 16.09 25.03
N THR A 157 0.15 16.31 26.35
CA THR A 157 0.74 17.53 26.91
C THR A 157 2.18 17.79 26.45
N PHE A 158 2.97 16.74 26.21
CA PHE A 158 4.32 16.88 25.65
C PHE A 158 4.25 17.44 24.22
N TRP A 159 3.38 16.88 23.37
CA TRP A 159 3.24 17.30 21.98
C TRP A 159 2.61 18.69 21.84
N GLU A 160 1.55 18.97 22.60
CA GLU A 160 0.92 20.29 22.71
C GLU A 160 1.97 21.37 22.98
N LYS A 161 2.83 21.16 23.98
CA LYS A 161 3.89 22.13 24.35
C LYS A 161 5.03 22.19 23.33
N ARG A 162 5.39 21.06 22.72
CA ARG A 162 6.53 20.99 21.80
C ARG A 162 6.26 21.67 20.47
N PHE A 163 5.03 21.58 19.96
CA PHE A 163 4.64 22.10 18.65
C PHE A 163 3.64 23.25 18.70
N ASP A 164 3.34 23.77 19.90
CA ASP A 164 2.36 24.86 20.12
C ASP A 164 0.99 24.54 19.51
N LEU A 165 0.51 23.33 19.78
CA LEU A 165 -0.76 22.83 19.23
C LEU A 165 -1.93 23.24 20.12
N GLU A 166 -3.12 23.35 19.51
CA GLU A 166 -4.34 23.61 20.26
C GLU A 166 -4.58 22.50 21.29
N PRO A 167 -4.84 22.85 22.57
CA PRO A 167 -5.22 21.87 23.57
C PRO A 167 -6.41 21.07 23.07
N LEU A 168 -6.34 19.74 23.11
CA LEU A 168 -7.32 18.77 22.55
C LEU A 168 -7.18 18.43 21.06
N SER A 169 -6.30 19.09 20.30
CA SER A 169 -6.02 18.65 18.92
C SER A 169 -5.27 17.31 18.89
N VAL A 170 -4.56 16.95 19.97
CA VAL A 170 -3.76 15.73 20.13
C VAL A 170 -4.22 14.95 21.36
N CYS A 171 -4.27 13.61 21.28
CA CYS A 171 -4.66 12.75 22.40
C CYS A 171 -3.68 11.61 22.61
N ASP A 172 -3.59 11.10 23.84
CA ASP A 172 -2.90 9.84 24.14
C ASP A 172 -3.57 8.71 23.35
N PHE A 173 -2.77 7.98 22.57
CA PHE A 173 -3.29 7.00 21.60
C PHE A 173 -2.86 5.57 21.91
N GLU A 174 -1.94 5.35 22.84
CA GLU A 174 -1.37 4.03 23.09
C GLU A 174 -2.45 3.01 23.47
N GLN A 175 -3.47 3.44 24.22
CA GLN A 175 -4.63 2.60 24.56
C GLN A 175 -5.51 2.30 23.33
N LYS A 176 -5.46 3.12 22.29
CA LYS A 176 -6.25 2.97 21.07
C LYS A 176 -5.56 2.13 20.01
N ILE A 177 -4.28 1.79 20.16
CA ILE A 177 -3.53 0.96 19.20
C ILE A 177 -4.30 -0.32 18.79
N PRO A 178 -4.90 -1.10 19.71
CA PRO A 178 -5.69 -2.28 19.32
C PRO A 178 -6.90 -1.96 18.43
N LEU A 179 -7.58 -0.84 18.69
CA LEU A 179 -8.68 -0.34 17.88
C LEU A 179 -8.17 0.13 16.51
N HIS A 180 -7.09 0.90 16.47
CA HIS A 180 -6.46 1.38 15.23
C HIS A 180 -6.09 0.22 14.31
N MET A 181 -5.50 -0.85 14.85
CA MET A 181 -5.18 -2.06 14.08
C MET A 181 -6.43 -2.73 13.49
N THR A 182 -7.55 -2.70 14.22
CA THR A 182 -8.84 -3.22 13.73
C THR A 182 -9.42 -2.35 12.61
N ILE A 183 -9.24 -1.03 12.69
CA ILE A 183 -9.69 -0.09 11.65
C ILE A 183 -8.85 -0.29 10.38
N ILE A 184 -7.52 -0.36 10.52
CA ILE A 184 -6.61 -0.61 9.40
C ILE A 184 -6.95 -1.90 8.68
N SER A 185 -7.25 -2.98 9.41
CA SER A 185 -7.53 -4.29 8.82
C SER A 185 -8.79 -4.33 7.94
N GLN A 186 -9.65 -3.32 8.06
CA GLN A 186 -10.88 -3.18 7.28
C GLN A 186 -10.66 -2.45 5.94
N THR A 187 -9.55 -1.71 5.80
CA THR A 187 -9.26 -0.93 4.59
C THR A 187 -9.00 -1.83 3.38
N GLU A 188 -9.30 -1.32 2.18
CA GLU A 188 -9.08 -2.04 0.93
C GLU A 188 -7.58 -2.26 0.67
N ASN A 189 -6.77 -1.20 0.79
CA ASN A 189 -5.33 -1.29 0.59
C ASN A 189 -4.66 -2.32 1.54
N PHE A 190 -5.10 -2.40 2.81
CA PHE A 190 -4.63 -3.45 3.72
C PHE A 190 -4.95 -4.86 3.20
N LYS A 191 -6.21 -5.10 2.81
CA LYS A 191 -6.66 -6.42 2.32
C LYS A 191 -5.87 -6.84 1.07
N MET A 192 -5.62 -5.90 0.17
CA MET A 192 -4.84 -6.16 -1.03
C MET A 192 -3.36 -6.43 -0.74
N PHE A 193 -2.73 -5.57 0.05
CA PHE A 193 -1.34 -5.71 0.45
C PHE A 193 -1.12 -7.06 1.14
N THR A 194 -1.96 -7.40 2.10
CA THR A 194 -1.85 -8.65 2.86
C THR A 194 -2.12 -9.88 2.02
N LYS A 195 -3.06 -9.81 1.06
CA LYS A 195 -3.29 -10.90 0.11
C LYS A 195 -2.02 -11.21 -0.71
N LYS A 196 -1.33 -10.18 -1.22
CA LYS A 196 -0.08 -10.36 -2.00
C LYS A 196 1.08 -10.80 -1.11
N TYR A 197 1.22 -10.17 0.06
CA TYR A 197 2.45 -10.26 0.83
C TYR A 197 2.43 -11.22 2.03
N ALA A 198 1.28 -11.83 2.36
CA ALA A 198 1.18 -12.83 3.43
C ALA A 198 2.21 -13.98 3.38
N PRO A 199 2.69 -14.46 2.22
CA PRO A 199 3.73 -15.48 2.17
C PRO A 199 5.14 -15.01 2.57
N TYR A 200 5.37 -13.69 2.70
CA TYR A 200 6.69 -13.12 2.93
C TYR A 200 6.89 -12.66 4.38
N LYS A 201 8.10 -12.22 4.70
CA LYS A 201 8.38 -11.65 6.02
C LYS A 201 7.67 -10.30 6.16
N LEU A 202 6.68 -10.26 7.04
CA LEU A 202 5.94 -9.04 7.37
C LEU A 202 6.51 -8.37 8.63
N GLU A 203 6.58 -7.04 8.59
CA GLU A 203 6.98 -6.17 9.68
C GLU A 203 5.97 -5.02 9.84
N LEU A 204 5.70 -4.63 11.09
CA LEU A 204 4.87 -3.46 11.40
C LEU A 204 5.73 -2.39 12.06
N SER A 205 5.65 -1.17 11.57
CA SER A 205 6.21 0.03 12.20
C SER A 205 5.08 0.87 12.77
N ILE A 206 5.24 1.37 14.01
CA ILE A 206 4.34 2.35 14.62
C ILE A 206 5.16 3.58 14.99
N GLN A 207 4.79 4.73 14.42
CA GLN A 207 5.50 6.00 14.64
C GLN A 207 4.54 7.06 15.17
N ASP A 208 4.99 7.74 16.22
CA ASP A 208 4.29 8.86 16.83
C ASP A 208 4.61 10.15 16.06
N GLU A 209 3.83 10.43 15.01
CA GLU A 209 4.01 11.58 14.12
C GLU A 209 3.08 12.76 14.47
N ARG A 210 2.69 12.88 15.75
CA ARG A 210 1.79 13.94 16.24
C ARG A 210 2.50 15.30 16.30
N THR A 211 2.95 15.82 15.15
CA THR A 211 3.63 17.11 14.99
C THR A 211 2.64 18.24 14.69
N HIS A 212 1.87 18.13 13.60
CA HIS A 212 0.89 19.15 13.16
C HIS A 212 -0.49 18.59 12.80
N GLN A 213 -0.61 17.28 12.57
CA GLN A 213 -1.88 16.64 12.14
C GLN A 213 -2.38 15.58 13.14
N SER A 214 -1.78 15.50 14.33
CA SER A 214 -2.17 14.54 15.37
C SER A 214 -2.19 13.09 14.90
N ASN A 215 -1.42 12.78 13.86
CA ASN A 215 -1.39 11.50 13.20
C ASN A 215 -0.48 10.51 13.92
N VAL A 216 -0.94 9.26 13.94
CA VAL A 216 -0.13 8.11 14.28
C VAL A 216 0.05 7.32 13.00
N HIS A 217 1.31 7.09 12.63
CA HIS A 217 1.67 6.38 11.42
C HIS A 217 1.84 4.88 11.70
N TYR A 218 1.18 4.05 10.87
CA TYR A 218 1.30 2.60 10.87
C TYR A 218 1.84 2.15 9.52
N GLY A 219 3.10 1.72 9.49
CA GLY A 219 3.74 1.17 8.29
C GLY A 219 3.66 -0.36 8.28
N LEU A 220 3.20 -0.95 7.19
CA LEU A 220 3.26 -2.40 6.97
C LEU A 220 4.27 -2.68 5.87
N ILE A 221 5.28 -3.49 6.19
CA ILE A 221 6.44 -3.75 5.33
C ILE A 221 6.52 -5.24 5.06
N ALA A 222 6.70 -5.61 3.80
CA ALA A 222 7.00 -6.96 3.34
C ALA A 222 8.42 -7.02 2.80
N THR A 223 9.15 -8.08 3.14
CA THR A 223 10.50 -8.34 2.61
C THR A 223 10.62 -9.79 2.14
N ASN A 224 11.24 -10.00 0.98
CA ASN A 224 11.56 -11.34 0.48
C ASN A 224 13.04 -11.71 0.70
N ASP A 225 13.40 -12.93 0.32
CA ASP A 225 14.76 -13.47 0.48
C ASP A 225 15.83 -12.79 -0.40
N LYS A 226 15.40 -11.95 -1.35
CA LYS A 226 16.27 -11.13 -2.22
C LYS A 226 16.39 -9.68 -1.70
N ASN A 227 16.00 -9.42 -0.46
CA ASN A 227 15.96 -8.08 0.14
C ASN A 227 15.11 -7.05 -0.63
N GLN A 228 14.22 -7.51 -1.52
CA GLN A 228 13.21 -6.64 -2.11
C GLN A 228 12.18 -6.32 -1.03
N ARG A 229 11.73 -5.07 -0.99
CA ARG A 229 10.77 -4.56 -0.02
C ARG A 229 9.57 -3.91 -0.69
N ALA A 230 8.41 -4.13 -0.08
CA ALA A 230 7.19 -3.43 -0.39
C ALA A 230 6.66 -2.84 0.92
N SER A 231 6.18 -1.61 0.90
CA SER A 231 5.56 -1.03 2.09
C SER A 231 4.33 -0.21 1.74
N THR A 232 3.29 -0.37 2.57
CA THR A 232 2.14 0.53 2.64
C THR A 232 2.12 1.23 4.00
N TYR A 233 1.39 2.33 4.14
CA TYR A 233 1.14 2.95 5.43
C TYR A 233 -0.33 3.33 5.63
N PHE A 234 -0.65 3.67 6.88
CA PHE A 234 -1.93 4.23 7.30
C PHE A 234 -1.68 5.32 8.35
N HIS A 235 -2.31 6.48 8.21
CA HIS A 235 -2.35 7.51 9.25
C HIS A 235 -3.70 7.53 9.94
N ILE A 236 -3.67 7.48 11.27
CA ILE A 236 -4.86 7.55 12.11
C ILE A 236 -4.76 8.73 13.07
N ASN A 237 -5.82 9.51 13.16
CA ASN A 237 -5.93 10.61 14.12
C ASN A 237 -5.92 10.06 15.56
N SER A 238 -5.03 10.60 16.38
CA SER A 238 -4.83 10.16 17.76
C SER A 238 -6.05 10.38 18.68
N CYS A 239 -6.91 11.36 18.38
CA CYS A 239 -8.12 11.67 19.13
C CYS A 239 -9.34 10.92 18.62
N THR A 240 -9.62 10.97 17.31
CA THR A 240 -10.87 10.45 16.75
C THR A 240 -10.78 8.98 16.34
N GLY A 241 -9.59 8.47 16.06
CA GLY A 241 -9.40 7.14 15.47
C GLY A 241 -9.77 7.08 13.98
N GLU A 242 -10.04 8.21 13.34
CA GLU A 242 -10.33 8.29 11.92
C GLU A 242 -9.05 8.17 11.09
N ILE A 243 -9.16 7.56 9.91
CA ILE A 243 -8.09 7.54 8.91
C ILE A 243 -7.98 8.95 8.33
N THR A 244 -6.78 9.51 8.35
CA THR A 244 -6.49 10.89 7.90
C THR A 244 -5.75 10.95 6.57
N ASP A 245 -5.43 9.78 6.00
CA ASP A 245 -4.83 9.69 4.67
C ASP A 245 -5.74 10.36 3.64
N LYS A 246 -5.17 11.32 2.89
CA LYS A 246 -5.86 11.93 1.76
C LYS A 246 -6.01 10.94 0.61
N GLU A 247 -4.97 10.14 0.41
CA GLU A 247 -4.91 9.11 -0.62
C GLU A 247 -5.16 7.74 0.03
N PRO A 248 -6.21 7.00 -0.37
CA PRO A 248 -6.56 5.73 0.25
C PRO A 248 -5.58 4.60 -0.06
N TYR A 249 -4.69 4.81 -1.03
CA TYR A 249 -3.70 3.84 -1.46
C TYR A 249 -2.31 4.45 -1.40
N PHE A 250 -1.37 3.63 -0.91
CA PHE A 250 0.05 3.94 -0.95
C PHE A 250 0.81 2.64 -1.14
N LEU A 251 1.75 2.63 -2.09
CA LEU A 251 2.70 1.54 -2.24
C LEU A 251 4.07 2.12 -2.54
N HIS A 252 5.03 1.68 -1.75
CA HIS A 252 6.45 1.90 -2.00
C HIS A 252 7.11 0.57 -2.30
N CYS A 253 7.63 0.44 -3.52
CA CYS A 253 8.46 -0.66 -3.96
C CYS A 253 9.93 -0.26 -3.88
N PHE A 254 10.74 -1.13 -3.30
CA PHE A 254 12.18 -0.96 -3.16
C PHE A 254 12.89 -2.26 -3.50
N ASP A 255 13.86 -2.19 -4.40
CA ASP A 255 14.72 -3.30 -4.73
C ASP A 255 16.18 -2.86 -4.60
N GLU A 256 16.83 -3.37 -3.56
CA GLU A 256 18.21 -3.07 -3.21
C GLU A 256 19.19 -3.51 -4.31
N ASP A 257 18.82 -4.54 -5.09
CA ASP A 257 19.67 -5.13 -6.13
C ASP A 257 19.52 -4.45 -7.51
N SER A 258 18.46 -3.65 -7.73
CA SER A 258 18.16 -3.04 -9.04
C SER A 258 18.06 -1.51 -9.02
N ASP A 259 18.40 -0.86 -7.90
CA ASP A 259 18.19 0.56 -7.63
C ASP A 259 16.72 1.02 -7.84
N TYR A 260 15.79 0.09 -8.06
CA TYR A 260 14.40 0.41 -8.32
C TYR A 260 13.75 0.87 -7.02
N ARG A 261 13.47 2.17 -6.97
CA ARG A 261 12.71 2.80 -5.91
C ARG A 261 11.54 3.52 -6.57
N PHE A 262 10.35 3.07 -6.26
CA PHE A 262 9.14 3.64 -6.82
C PHE A 262 8.06 3.74 -5.75
N VAL A 263 7.47 4.92 -5.63
CA VAL A 263 6.39 5.18 -4.69
C VAL A 263 5.20 5.66 -5.49
N THR A 264 3.98 5.27 -5.13
CA THR A 264 2.79 5.78 -5.81
C THR A 264 1.59 5.77 -4.88
N PHE A 265 0.66 6.66 -5.19
CA PHE A 265 -0.67 6.78 -4.63
C PHE A 265 -1.75 6.46 -5.67
N ASN A 266 -1.37 6.37 -6.95
CA ASN A 266 -2.29 6.07 -8.03
C ASN A 266 -2.88 4.67 -7.87
N HIS A 267 -4.21 4.61 -7.87
CA HIS A 267 -4.92 3.36 -7.64
C HIS A 267 -4.51 2.28 -8.66
N ASP A 268 -4.62 2.57 -9.96
CA ASP A 268 -4.43 1.57 -11.03
C ASP A 268 -3.00 1.00 -11.05
N ASP A 269 -2.01 1.85 -10.80
CA ASP A 269 -0.60 1.47 -10.65
C ASP A 269 -0.40 0.51 -9.47
N ILE A 270 -1.09 0.75 -8.35
CA ILE A 270 -1.03 -0.10 -7.16
C ILE A 270 -1.73 -1.43 -7.42
N ILE A 271 -2.90 -1.42 -8.06
CA ILE A 271 -3.63 -2.63 -8.45
C ILE A 271 -2.78 -3.48 -9.41
N SER A 272 -2.12 -2.85 -10.40
CA SER A 272 -1.27 -3.55 -11.36
C SER A 272 -0.10 -4.24 -10.65
N SER A 273 0.55 -3.53 -9.71
CA SER A 273 1.59 -4.10 -8.87
C SER A 273 1.07 -5.24 -8.01
N TYR A 274 -0.11 -5.13 -7.41
CA TYR A 274 -0.67 -6.21 -6.59
C TYR A 274 -1.11 -7.45 -7.40
N SER A 275 -1.32 -7.29 -8.70
CA SER A 275 -1.84 -8.37 -9.57
C SER A 275 -0.76 -9.06 -10.40
N ASN A 276 0.46 -8.51 -10.47
CA ASN A 276 1.55 -9.10 -11.24
C ASN A 276 2.40 -10.11 -10.45
N ASP A 277 3.20 -10.90 -11.18
CA ASP A 277 4.10 -11.93 -10.63
C ASP A 277 5.38 -11.37 -10.00
N HIS A 278 5.66 -10.08 -10.18
CA HIS A 278 6.81 -9.45 -9.55
C HIS A 278 6.59 -9.32 -8.05
N PHE A 279 7.67 -9.35 -7.26
CA PHE A 279 7.55 -9.14 -5.82
C PHE A 279 6.92 -7.76 -5.52
N CYS A 280 7.49 -6.68 -6.04
CA CYS A 280 6.90 -5.34 -6.03
C CYS A 280 7.44 -4.58 -7.24
N LYS A 281 6.57 -4.31 -8.21
CA LYS A 281 6.92 -3.53 -9.40
C LYS A 281 5.66 -2.87 -9.94
N ILE A 282 5.73 -1.55 -10.11
CA ILE A 282 4.67 -0.81 -10.80
C ILE A 282 4.90 -0.90 -12.30
N GLU A 283 3.87 -1.27 -13.05
CA GLU A 283 3.87 -1.19 -14.51
C GLU A 283 3.22 0.13 -14.93
N LEU A 284 4.03 1.05 -15.43
CA LEU A 284 3.57 2.35 -15.90
C LEU A 284 3.13 2.28 -17.36
N ASP A 285 2.13 3.07 -17.72
CA ASP A 285 1.83 3.32 -19.11
C ASP A 285 3.03 4.00 -19.82
N PRO A 286 3.13 3.92 -21.16
CA PRO A 286 4.29 4.44 -21.90
C PRO A 286 4.58 5.93 -21.66
N TRP A 287 3.55 6.74 -21.40
CA TRP A 287 3.72 8.17 -21.16
C TRP A 287 4.29 8.43 -19.75
N ARG A 288 3.71 7.81 -18.72
CA ARG A 288 4.27 7.87 -17.34
C ARG A 288 5.67 7.27 -17.26
N GLN A 289 5.95 6.21 -18.01
CA GLN A 289 7.29 5.64 -18.10
C GLN A 289 8.29 6.66 -18.68
N SER A 290 7.90 7.40 -19.73
CA SER A 290 8.74 8.45 -20.31
C SER A 290 8.99 9.60 -19.34
N LEU A 291 7.99 9.99 -18.55
CA LEU A 291 8.14 10.97 -17.47
C LEU A 291 9.09 10.47 -16.37
N TYR A 292 9.00 9.19 -15.99
CA TYR A 292 9.88 8.59 -15.00
C TYR A 292 11.34 8.51 -15.47
N ASP A 293 11.59 8.21 -16.73
CA ASP A 293 12.94 8.23 -17.28
C ASP A 293 13.49 9.67 -17.38
N TYR A 294 12.63 10.65 -17.67
CA TYR A 294 12.99 12.06 -17.61
C TYR A 294 13.30 12.52 -16.17
N SER A 295 12.53 12.08 -15.17
CA SER A 295 12.76 12.45 -13.76
C SER A 295 14.13 11.98 -13.25
N LYS A 296 14.60 10.80 -13.69
CA LYS A 296 15.97 10.33 -13.42
C LYS A 296 17.03 11.27 -13.99
N THR A 297 16.79 11.84 -15.16
CA THR A 297 17.71 12.81 -15.79
C THR A 297 17.77 14.11 -14.98
N ILE A 298 16.62 14.61 -14.51
CA ILE A 298 16.55 15.77 -13.60
C ILE A 298 17.30 15.50 -12.29
N GLN A 299 17.10 14.33 -11.68
CA GLN A 299 17.79 13.95 -10.45
C GLN A 299 19.31 13.88 -10.64
N GLN A 300 19.79 13.38 -11.79
CA GLN A 300 21.21 13.38 -12.10
C GLN A 300 21.78 14.79 -12.27
N LYS A 301 21.05 15.70 -12.95
CA LYS A 301 21.41 17.11 -13.06
C LYS A 301 21.51 17.77 -11.68
N GLN A 302 20.54 17.53 -10.80
CA GLN A 302 20.56 18.04 -9.43
C GLN A 302 21.78 17.53 -8.64
N ARG A 303 22.07 16.23 -8.66
CA ARG A 303 23.27 15.66 -8.01
C ARG A 303 24.58 16.17 -8.58
N GLN A 304 24.61 16.54 -9.86
CA GLN A 304 25.76 17.18 -10.47
C GLN A 304 25.95 18.59 -9.92
N LEU A 305 24.89 19.40 -9.88
CA LEU A 305 24.92 20.76 -9.32
C LEU A 305 25.31 20.76 -7.83
N GLU A 306 24.81 19.80 -7.05
CA GLU A 306 25.20 19.62 -5.65
C GLU A 306 26.71 19.40 -5.51
N ARG A 307 27.29 18.50 -6.31
CA ARG A 307 28.73 18.24 -6.31
C ARG A 307 29.55 19.46 -6.74
N GLU A 308 29.15 20.11 -7.83
CA GLU A 308 29.81 21.34 -8.32
C GLU A 308 29.78 22.46 -7.27
N SER A 309 28.67 22.60 -6.54
CA SER A 309 28.54 23.58 -5.46
C SER A 309 29.53 23.32 -4.32
N MET A 310 29.82 22.05 -4.02
CA MET A 310 30.74 21.63 -2.96
C MET A 310 32.22 21.67 -3.38
N GLU A 311 32.52 21.50 -4.67
CA GLU A 311 33.89 21.31 -5.18
C GLU A 311 34.57 22.61 -5.65
N GLY A 312 33.88 23.76 -5.76
CA GLY A 312 34.50 24.92 -6.41
C GLY A 312 33.87 26.31 -6.26
N THR A 313 33.03 26.59 -5.25
CA THR A 313 32.48 27.95 -5.07
C THR A 313 33.41 28.88 -4.27
N ILE A 314 33.88 29.96 -4.91
CA ILE A 314 34.83 30.93 -4.34
C ILE A 314 34.09 32.16 -3.75
N ASP A 315 32.84 32.38 -4.14
CA ASP A 315 32.04 33.54 -3.73
C ASP A 315 30.54 33.22 -3.53
N ALA A 316 29.88 34.07 -2.74
CA ALA A 316 28.49 33.88 -2.33
C ALA A 316 27.48 34.00 -3.50
N GLU A 317 27.76 34.80 -4.52
CA GLU A 317 26.86 34.97 -5.66
C GLU A 317 26.79 33.69 -6.50
N SER A 318 27.95 33.08 -6.74
CA SER A 318 28.05 31.78 -7.39
C SER A 318 27.30 30.70 -6.59
N GLN A 319 27.46 30.69 -5.26
CA GLN A 319 26.76 29.76 -4.38
C GLN A 319 25.23 29.93 -4.42
N TRP A 320 24.73 31.17 -4.43
CA TRP A 320 23.31 31.47 -4.58
C TRP A 320 22.75 31.01 -5.93
N ARG A 321 23.52 31.13 -7.02
CA ARG A 321 23.10 30.62 -8.34
C ARG A 321 22.96 29.10 -8.33
N PHE A 322 23.89 28.37 -7.69
CA PHE A 322 23.76 26.93 -7.53
C PHE A 322 22.51 26.55 -6.73
N PHE A 323 22.25 27.21 -5.60
CA PHE A 323 21.03 26.93 -4.81
C PHE A 323 19.75 27.23 -5.60
N SER A 324 19.73 28.34 -6.34
CA SER A 324 18.59 28.71 -7.18
C SER A 324 18.32 27.65 -8.26
N GLU A 325 19.36 27.19 -8.95
CA GLU A 325 19.21 26.17 -10.00
C GLU A 325 18.86 24.79 -9.40
N MET A 326 19.45 24.40 -8.26
CA MET A 326 19.06 23.17 -7.57
C MET A 326 17.59 23.19 -7.14
N ASN A 327 17.10 24.32 -6.60
CA ASN A 327 15.70 24.47 -6.24
C ASN A 327 14.79 24.39 -7.46
N LYS A 328 15.17 25.02 -8.58
CA LYS A 328 14.46 24.91 -9.85
C LYS A 328 14.36 23.46 -10.33
N GLN A 329 15.48 22.71 -10.31
CA GLN A 329 15.46 21.28 -10.69
C GLN A 329 14.63 20.44 -9.70
N GLY A 330 14.70 20.74 -8.40
CA GLY A 330 13.89 20.08 -7.37
C GLY A 330 12.39 20.31 -7.56
N ASP A 331 11.97 21.54 -7.81
CA ASP A 331 10.56 21.88 -8.02
C ASP A 331 10.01 21.35 -9.35
N LEU A 332 10.83 21.30 -10.40
CA LEU A 332 10.49 20.60 -11.63
C LEU A 332 10.35 19.09 -11.39
N GLY A 333 11.25 18.51 -10.59
CA GLY A 333 11.18 17.12 -10.13
C GLY A 333 9.89 16.84 -9.36
N ASN A 334 9.46 17.74 -8.49
CA ASN A 334 8.19 17.63 -7.74
C ASN A 334 6.98 17.65 -8.68
N LEU A 335 6.99 18.50 -9.71
CA LEU A 335 5.94 18.55 -10.73
C LEU A 335 5.86 17.23 -11.51
N ILE A 336 7.01 16.71 -11.98
CA ILE A 336 7.10 15.43 -12.69
C ILE A 336 6.62 14.28 -11.80
N SER A 337 7.10 14.24 -10.55
CA SER A 337 6.69 13.29 -9.52
C SER A 337 5.18 13.29 -9.31
N TYR A 338 4.54 14.47 -9.32
CA TYR A 338 3.10 14.58 -9.20
C TYR A 338 2.36 13.84 -10.33
N MET A 339 2.77 14.02 -11.59
CA MET A 339 2.14 13.33 -12.73
C MET A 339 2.40 11.82 -12.77
N ILE A 340 3.54 11.37 -12.24
CA ILE A 340 3.89 9.94 -12.21
C ILE A 340 3.15 9.22 -11.08
N HIS A 341 3.08 9.81 -9.89
CA HIS A 341 2.75 9.09 -8.66
C HIS A 341 1.33 9.35 -8.13
N TYR A 342 0.61 10.34 -8.67
CA TYR A 342 -0.75 10.67 -8.25
C TYR A 342 -1.76 10.39 -9.36
N ASP A 343 -3.03 10.31 -8.96
CA ASP A 343 -4.13 10.37 -9.91
C ASP A 343 -4.08 11.70 -10.67
N PHE A 344 -4.22 11.61 -11.99
CA PHE A 344 -4.07 12.78 -12.82
C PHE A 344 -5.26 13.73 -12.62
N ASP A 345 -4.99 14.89 -12.04
CA ASP A 345 -5.91 16.02 -11.96
C ASP A 345 -5.35 17.18 -12.80
N GLU A 346 -6.05 17.52 -13.88
CA GLU A 346 -5.65 18.57 -14.81
C GLU A 346 -5.62 19.95 -14.12
N GLN A 347 -6.57 20.21 -13.21
CA GLN A 347 -6.66 21.49 -12.52
C GLN A 347 -5.49 21.64 -11.53
N SER A 348 -5.28 20.64 -10.68
CA SER A 348 -4.17 20.70 -9.71
C SER A 348 -2.80 20.70 -10.40
N LEU A 349 -2.66 19.99 -11.53
CA LEU A 349 -1.46 20.07 -12.34
C LEU A 349 -1.25 21.48 -12.89
N GLN A 350 -2.28 22.10 -13.45
CA GLN A 350 -2.21 23.46 -14.00
C GLN A 350 -1.81 24.47 -12.92
N GLU A 351 -2.38 24.39 -11.72
CA GLU A 351 -2.01 25.24 -10.58
C GLU A 351 -0.54 25.07 -10.19
N LYS A 352 -0.02 23.84 -10.19
CA LYS A 352 1.41 23.56 -9.92
C LYS A 352 2.33 24.08 -11.02
N ILE A 353 1.91 23.99 -12.29
CA ILE A 353 2.63 24.55 -13.43
C ILE A 353 2.72 26.07 -13.29
N GLU A 354 1.59 26.74 -13.02
CA GLU A 354 1.55 28.20 -12.85
C GLU A 354 2.43 28.67 -11.69
N GLN A 355 2.45 27.93 -10.58
CA GLN A 355 3.34 28.21 -9.45
C GLN A 355 4.82 28.08 -9.83
N TYR A 356 5.18 27.02 -10.55
CA TYR A 356 6.55 26.83 -11.04
C TYR A 356 6.94 27.96 -12.01
N GLU A 357 6.07 28.31 -12.96
CA GLU A 357 6.35 29.32 -13.97
C GLU A 357 6.45 30.73 -13.38
N LEU A 358 5.65 31.04 -12.36
CA LEU A 358 5.75 32.28 -11.60
C LEU A 358 7.12 32.42 -10.92
N GLN A 359 7.69 31.31 -10.45
CA GLN A 359 8.94 31.31 -9.67
C GLN A 359 10.19 31.20 -10.56
N TYR A 360 10.15 30.41 -11.63
CA TYR A 360 11.34 30.01 -12.40
C TYR A 360 11.25 30.30 -13.90
N GLY A 361 10.11 30.82 -14.38
CA GLY A 361 9.83 31.00 -15.80
C GLY A 361 9.37 29.72 -16.49
N SER A 362 9.38 29.73 -17.82
CA SER A 362 8.80 28.65 -18.64
C SER A 362 9.35 27.25 -18.30
N LEU A 363 8.48 26.26 -18.42
CA LEU A 363 8.87 24.85 -18.39
C LEU A 363 9.92 24.51 -19.47
N PRO A 364 10.82 23.54 -19.23
CA PRO A 364 11.77 23.08 -20.25
C PRO A 364 11.07 22.48 -21.47
N GLU A 365 11.60 22.72 -22.68
CA GLU A 365 11.06 22.20 -23.95
C GLU A 365 10.91 20.68 -23.96
N GLU A 366 11.94 19.96 -23.48
CA GLU A 366 11.90 18.49 -23.34
C GLU A 366 10.70 18.01 -22.50
N PHE A 367 10.34 18.76 -21.46
CA PHE A 367 9.20 18.43 -20.61
C PHE A 367 7.86 18.79 -21.29
N LEU A 368 7.79 19.91 -21.99
CA LEU A 368 6.61 20.30 -22.78
C LEU A 368 6.29 19.26 -23.85
N GLU A 369 7.29 18.76 -24.59
CA GLU A 369 7.12 17.69 -25.57
C GLU A 369 6.56 16.41 -24.95
N LEU A 370 6.98 16.06 -23.74
CA LEU A 370 6.45 14.91 -23.01
C LEU A 370 4.99 15.12 -22.61
N MET A 371 4.61 16.32 -22.19
CA MET A 371 3.20 16.62 -21.89
C MET A 371 2.32 16.56 -23.14
N GLU A 372 2.81 17.01 -24.28
CA GLU A 372 2.08 16.96 -25.55
C GLU A 372 1.81 15.52 -26.03
N LYS A 373 2.77 14.60 -25.83
CA LYS A 373 2.66 13.18 -26.20
C LYS A 373 1.59 12.39 -25.43
N ARG A 374 1.00 12.98 -24.38
CA ARG A 374 -0.13 12.39 -23.67
C ARG A 374 -1.42 12.41 -24.49
N LYS A 375 -1.59 13.44 -25.33
CA LYS A 375 -2.75 13.66 -26.19
C LYS A 375 -2.71 12.74 -27.40
#